data_AF-A0A3M1D754-F1
#
_entry.id   AF-A0A3M1D754-F1
#
_cell.length_a   1.000
_cell.length_b   1.000
_cell.length_c   1.000
_cell.angle_alpha   90.00
_cell.angle_beta   90.00
_cell.angle_gamma   90.00
#
_symmetry.space_group_name_H-M   'P 1'
#
loop_
_entity.id
_entity.type
_entity.pdbx_description
1 polymer ?
#
loop_
_entity_poly.entity_id
_entity_poly.type
_entity_poly.pdbx_seq_one_letter_code
_entity_poly.pdbx_strand_id
1 'polypeptide(L)' 'MFMPYIPLDNLEQVTKNRYEAVIVAAKHARHLNSARLMEFKRAEESEGTIEVDPRKITMVALKDLLEGKVKFERADTE' A
#
# COMPACT_ATOMS: atom_id res chain seq x y z
N MET A 1 10.37 17.07 -2.71
CA MET A 1 9.28 16.11 -2.46
C MET A 1 9.12 15.96 -0.96
N PHE A 2 8.03 16.48 -0.39
CA PHE A 2 7.75 16.33 1.05
C PHE A 2 7.13 14.96 1.27
N MET A 3 7.76 14.11 2.07
CA MET A 3 7.24 12.79 2.40
C MET A 3 6.40 12.95 3.67
N PRO A 4 5.06 12.80 3.61
CA PRO A 4 4.23 12.98 4.79
C PRO A 4 4.65 11.95 5.85
N TYR A 5 5.03 12.44 7.02
CA TYR A 5 5.41 11.61 8.16
C TYR A 5 4.16 10.91 8.70
N ILE A 6 4.25 9.60 8.88
CA ILE A 6 3.25 8.80 9.59
C ILE A 6 3.77 8.56 11.00
N PRO A 7 3.10 9.06 12.05
CA PRO A 7 3.39 8.69 13.43
C PRO A 7 3.15 7.19 13.64
N LEU A 8 4.10 6.51 14.29
CA LEU A 8 4.01 5.06 14.52
C LEU A 8 2.83 4.67 15.42
N ASP A 9 2.46 5.54 16.35
CA ASP A 9 1.39 5.27 17.32
C ASP A 9 0.01 5.14 16.64
N ASN A 10 -0.16 5.71 15.44
CA ASN A 10 -1.39 5.55 14.67
C ASN A 10 -1.52 4.15 14.05
N LEU A 11 -0.42 3.43 13.84
CA LEU A 11 -0.45 2.08 13.26
C LEU A 11 -0.99 1.03 14.24
N GLU A 12 -0.79 1.26 15.53
CA GLU A 12 -1.30 0.40 16.61
C GLU A 12 -2.83 0.50 16.78
N GLN A 13 -3.47 1.51 16.19
CA GLN A 13 -4.93 1.66 16.21
C GLN A 13 -5.64 0.72 15.20
N VAL A 14 -4.94 0.33 14.14
CA VAL A 14 -5.50 -0.46 13.03
C VAL A 14 -4.94 -1.89 12.96
N THR A 15 -3.87 -2.16 13.71
CA THR A 15 -3.19 -3.47 13.75
C THR A 15 -2.85 -3.84 15.19
N LYS A 16 -2.65 -5.13 15.45
CA LYS A 16 -2.30 -5.67 16.78
C LYS A 16 -0.97 -5.11 17.31
N ASN A 17 -0.02 -4.83 16.41
CA ASN A 17 1.28 -4.25 16.73
C ASN A 17 1.96 -3.73 15.47
N ARG A 18 3.08 -3.01 15.65
CA ARG A 18 3.87 -2.42 14.56
C ARG A 18 4.37 -3.44 13.53
N TYR A 19 4.68 -4.67 13.96
CA TYR A 19 5.16 -5.70 13.04
C TYR A 19 4.04 -6.19 12.13
N GLU A 20 2.83 -6.38 12.66
CA GLU A 20 1.64 -6.68 11.85
C GLU A 20 1.41 -5.58 10.82
N ALA A 21 1.46 -4.30 11.23
CA ALA A 21 1.33 -3.17 10.31
C ALA A 21 2.33 -3.23 9.15
N VAL A 22 3.59 -3.54 9.43
CA VAL A 22 4.64 -3.68 8.41
C VAL A 22 4.31 -4.81 7.44
N ILE A 23 3.92 -5.99 7.92
CA ILE A 23 3.61 -7.13 7.06
C ILE A 23 2.39 -6.85 6.18
N VAL A 24 1.32 -6.30 6.76
CA VAL A 24 0.08 -5.98 6.03
C VAL A 24 0.36 -4.90 4.98
N ALA A 25 1.02 -3.80 5.36
CA ALA A 25 1.35 -2.73 4.42
C ALA A 25 2.30 -3.19 3.31
N ALA A 26 3.28 -4.06 3.61
CA ALA A 26 4.18 -4.60 2.59
C ALA A 26 3.46 -5.52 1.59
N LYS A 27 2.54 -6.36 2.06
CA LYS A 27 1.72 -7.20 1.17
C LYS A 27 0.85 -6.33 0.26
N HIS A 28 0.17 -5.34 0.82
CA HIS A 28 -0.66 -4.40 0.05
C HIS A 28 0.18 -3.60 -0.95
N ALA A 29 1.35 -3.11 -0.54
CA ALA A 29 2.29 -2.43 -1.44
C ALA A 29 2.71 -3.29 -2.63
N ARG A 30 3.00 -4.59 -2.42
CA ARG A 30 3.32 -5.51 -3.51
C ARG A 30 2.14 -5.69 -4.46
N HIS A 31 0.92 -5.79 -3.93
CA HIS A 31 -0.29 -5.88 -4.75
C HIS A 31 -0.47 -4.63 -5.64
N LEU A 32 -0.40 -3.43 -5.03
CA LEU A 32 -0.48 -2.15 -5.77
C LEU A 32 0.62 -2.02 -6.84
N ASN A 33 1.83 -2.45 -6.52
CA ASN A 33 2.95 -2.39 -7.48
C ASN A 33 2.74 -3.35 -8.65
N SER A 34 2.24 -4.57 -8.40
CA SER A 34 1.89 -5.51 -9.47
C SER A 34 0.81 -4.95 -10.39
N ALA A 35 -0.23 -4.32 -9.83
CA ALA A 35 -1.29 -3.67 -10.62
C ALA A 35 -0.72 -2.55 -11.50
N ARG A 36 0.10 -1.66 -10.92
CA ARG A 36 0.76 -0.57 -11.65
C ARG A 36 1.68 -1.08 -12.77
N LEU A 37 2.41 -2.17 -12.54
CA LEU A 37 3.24 -2.81 -13.57
C LEU A 37 2.40 -3.41 -14.71
N MET A 38 1.22 -3.95 -14.41
CA MET A 38 0.29 -4.44 -15.45
C MET A 38 -0.28 -3.29 -16.28
N GLU A 39 -0.61 -2.16 -15.65
CA GLU A 39 -1.04 -0.95 -16.36
C GLU A 39 0.05 -0.42 -17.28
N PHE A 40 1.30 -0.35 -16.80
CA PHE A 40 2.46 0.03 -17.62
C PHE A 40 2.60 -0.81 -18.88
N LYS A 41 2.53 -2.14 -18.75
CA LYS A 41 2.59 -3.05 -19.90
C LYS A 41 1.47 -2.80 -20.90
N ARG A 42 0.24 -2.61 -20.43
CA ARG A 42 -0.92 -2.36 -21.32
C ARG A 42 -0.80 -1.05 -22.07
N ALA A 43 -0.31 0.02 -21.46
CA ALA A 43 -0.16 1.29 -22.17
C ALA A 43 1.01 1.30 -23.14
N GLU A 44 2.09 0.57 -22.83
CA GLU A 44 3.19 0.32 -23.78
C GLU A 44 2.66 -0.38 -25.04
N GLU A 45 1.76 -1.37 -24.87
CA GLU A 45 1.10 -2.07 -25.98
C GLU A 45 0.08 -1.20 -26.74
N SER A 46 -0.47 -0.16 -26.11
CA SER A 46 -1.60 0.63 -26.65
C SER A 46 -1.23 2.06 -27.06
N GLU A 47 0.06 2.42 -27.06
CA GLU A 47 0.60 3.78 -27.31
C GLU A 47 -0.11 4.89 -26.48
N GLY A 48 -0.55 4.54 -25.26
CA GLY A 48 -1.26 5.45 -24.36
C GLY A 48 -0.34 6.18 -23.39
N THR A 49 -0.78 7.34 -22.87
CA THR A 49 -0.11 8.00 -21.74
C THR A 49 -0.66 7.47 -20.42
N ILE A 50 0.22 7.13 -19.48
CA ILE A 50 -0.16 6.75 -18.10
C ILE A 50 0.11 7.92 -17.18
N GLU A 51 -0.89 8.30 -16.40
CA GLU A 51 -0.68 9.16 -15.24
C GLU A 51 -0.06 8.35 -14.10
N VAL A 52 1.19 8.68 -13.80
CA VAL A 52 1.99 7.96 -12.83
C VAL A 52 1.93 8.70 -11.49
N ASP A 53 1.31 8.09 -10.48
CA ASP A 53 1.35 8.65 -9.12
C ASP A 53 2.83 8.73 -8.66
N PRO A 54 3.34 9.93 -8.36
CA PRO A 54 4.74 10.13 -7.95
C PRO A 54 5.02 9.61 -6.54
N ARG A 55 3.99 9.30 -5.74
CA ARG A 55 4.16 8.80 -4.37
C ARG A 55 4.76 7.41 -4.38
N LYS A 56 5.63 7.14 -3.41
CA LYS A 56 6.16 5.79 -3.16
C LYS A 56 4.99 4.87 -2.79
N ILE A 57 4.91 3.70 -3.43
CA ILE A 57 3.83 2.74 -3.19
C ILE A 57 3.73 2.31 -1.73
N THR A 58 4.86 2.19 -1.03
CA THR A 58 4.88 1.88 0.40
C THR A 58 4.17 2.95 1.24
N MET A 59 4.25 4.21 0.84
CA MET A 59 3.56 5.31 1.50
C MET A 59 2.05 5.27 1.23
N VAL A 60 1.66 4.96 0.01
CA VAL A 60 0.24 4.76 -0.35
C VAL A 60 -0.32 3.60 0.48
N ALA A 61 0.39 2.48 0.55
CA ALA A 61 -0.07 1.31 1.28
C ALA A 61 -0.20 1.56 2.80
N LEU A 62 0.75 2.28 3.40
CA LEU A 62 0.66 2.67 4.81
C LEU A 62 -0.52 3.60 5.06
N LYS A 63 -0.78 4.55 4.15
CA LYS A 63 -1.93 5.45 4.24
C LYS A 63 -3.25 4.68 4.13
N ASP A 64 -3.37 3.78 3.16
CA ASP A 64 -4.57 2.95 2.99
C ASP A 64 -4.84 2.10 4.22
N LEU A 65 -3.80 1.56 4.85
CA LEU A 65 -3.91 0.79 6.08
C LEU A 65 -4.46 1.64 7.23
N LEU A 66 -3.93 2.85 7.42
CA LEU A 66 -4.40 3.79 8.45
C LEU A 66 -5.85 4.25 8.22
N GLU A 67 -6.24 4.42 6.96
CA GLU A 67 -7.60 4.81 6.58
C GLU A 67 -8.59 3.62 6.63
N GLY A 68 -8.15 2.43 7.05
CA GLY A 68 -8.99 1.24 7.16
C GLY A 68 -9.43 0.66 5.80
N LYS A 69 -8.76 1.04 4.72
CA LYS A 69 -9.08 0.57 3.35
C LYS A 69 -8.52 -0.82 3.06
N VAL A 70 -7.57 -1.29 3.86
CA VAL A 70 -6.95 -2.61 3.72
C VAL A 70 -7.64 -3.61 4.62
N LYS A 71 -8.30 -4.60 4.03
CA LYS A 71 -8.85 -5.76 4.75
C LYS A 71 -7.82 -6.89 4.76
N PHE A 72 -7.62 -7.53 5.90
CA PHE A 72 -6.70 -8.66 6.05
C PHE A 72 -7.20 -9.62 7.12
N GLU A 73 -6.85 -10.90 6.96
CA GLU A 73 -7.17 -11.97 7.89
C GLU A 73 -5.97 -12.29 8.77
N ARG A 74 -6.22 -12.72 10.01
CA ARG A 74 -5.21 -13.25 10.92
C ARG A 74 -5.34 -14.77 10.94
N ALA A 75 -4.20 -15.46 10.87
CA ALA A 75 -4.20 -16.93 10.99
C ALA A 75 -4.66 -17.39 12.39
N ASP A 76 -4.52 -16.51 13.39
CA ASP A 76 -4.78 -16.80 14.79
C ASP A 76 -6.24 -16.53 15.20
N THR A 77 -7.10 -16.06 14.30
CA THR A 77 -8.54 -15.91 14.55
C THR A 77 -9.24 -17.23 14.24
N GLU A 78 -9.36 -18.08 15.26
CA GLU A 78 -10.40 -19.11 15.34
C GLU A 78 -11.76 -18.49 15.70
#